data_AF-A0A7S1EWU1-F1
#
_entry.id   AF-A0A7S1EWU1-F1
#
_cell.length_a   1.000
_cell.length_b   1.000
_cell.length_c   1.000
_cell.angle_alpha   90.00
_cell.angle_beta   90.00
_cell.angle_gamma   90.00
#
_symmetry.space_group_name_H-M   'P 1'
#
loop_
_entity.id
_entity.type
_entity.pdbx_description
1 polymer ?
#
loop_
_entity_poly.entity_id
_entity_poly.type
_entity_poly.pdbx_seq_one_letter_code
_entity_poly.pdbx_strand_id
1 'polypeptide(L)'
;MGGHVSSCDISPSDSFKIWLVPRAVFFEPFENEKLPSHQELRSEGKLHAQNVSASDLLLGQLTQILVISHRWLSAHHPDTHQDSAGEQLQAIRTFLHEHTTIEYVWIDYCSMPQKLKDQDGIVLLPLDEEDQLYFKHALQLVNLLYLFLPVLVLLDADYGSRFWCNYESFLATHSFDGKQLVTADTAHISIACLGSYARNTPKVQQKQKELLVDSWTDATVDEAFDILGGQDIKVTNQSDKDEQLLRLRALETLLQEVFSHIPAEVQQRSLVRVPSGTQASPETADVMSDTRSNRSENEGQRSALGKALISLSKRVVAHHLEERRMSSRGSVGGKGG
;
A
#
# COMPACT_ATOMS: atom_id res chain seq x y z
N MET A 1 16.74 -28.21 -23.96
CA MET A 1 16.94 -28.48 -22.52
C MET A 1 15.98 -27.56 -21.79
N GLY A 2 14.90 -28.13 -21.24
CA GLY A 2 13.86 -27.38 -20.56
C GLY A 2 14.38 -26.87 -19.23
N GLY A 3 14.43 -25.56 -19.06
CA GLY A 3 14.52 -24.93 -17.76
C GLY A 3 13.11 -24.89 -17.18
N HIS A 4 12.88 -25.64 -16.11
CA HIS A 4 11.76 -25.37 -15.22
C HIS A 4 11.91 -23.93 -14.72
N VAL A 5 10.97 -23.07 -15.10
CA VAL A 5 10.82 -21.76 -14.46
C VAL A 5 10.27 -22.06 -13.06
N SER A 6 11.00 -21.57 -12.05
CA SER A 6 10.70 -21.73 -10.63
C SER A 6 9.23 -21.42 -10.37
N SER A 7 8.52 -22.37 -9.77
CA SER A 7 7.15 -22.25 -9.29
C SER A 7 6.98 -20.97 -8.46
N CYS A 8 5.82 -20.32 -8.56
CA CYS A 8 5.38 -19.41 -7.51
C CYS A 8 5.34 -20.19 -6.19
N ASP A 9 6.30 -19.91 -5.30
CA ASP A 9 6.53 -20.63 -4.03
C ASP A 9 5.45 -20.37 -2.97
N ILE A 10 4.22 -20.05 -3.36
CA ILE A 10 3.11 -19.83 -2.43
C ILE A 10 2.22 -21.08 -2.47
N SER A 11 2.36 -21.94 -1.47
CA SER A 11 1.43 -23.05 -1.25
C SER A 11 0.08 -22.51 -0.74
N PRO A 12 -1.05 -23.17 -1.05
CA PRO A 12 -2.36 -22.86 -0.50
C PRO A 12 -2.42 -22.84 1.04
N SER A 13 -1.54 -23.61 1.70
CA SER A 13 -1.43 -23.65 3.16
C SER A 13 -0.53 -22.56 3.75
N ASP A 14 0.18 -21.81 2.91
CA ASP A 14 1.16 -20.86 3.40
C ASP A 14 0.44 -19.65 4.01
N SER A 15 0.82 -19.39 5.25
CA SER A 15 0.37 -18.23 5.99
C SER A 15 1.53 -17.25 6.07
N PHE A 16 1.29 -16.03 5.62
CA PHE A 16 2.29 -15.00 5.55
C PHE A 16 1.97 -13.90 6.54
N LYS A 17 2.98 -13.52 7.31
CA LYS A 17 2.88 -12.36 8.18
C LYS A 17 2.96 -11.10 7.33
N ILE A 18 2.00 -10.19 7.51
CA ILE A 18 2.03 -8.82 7.02
C ILE A 18 1.91 -7.84 8.19
N TRP A 19 2.54 -6.69 8.07
CA TRP A 19 2.36 -5.57 8.99
C TRP A 19 1.29 -4.62 8.49
N LEU A 20 0.38 -4.28 9.39
CA LEU A 20 -0.75 -3.41 9.14
C LEU A 20 -0.68 -2.22 10.08
N VAL A 21 -1.15 -1.07 9.61
CA VAL A 21 -1.31 0.13 10.43
C VAL A 21 -2.76 0.16 10.91
N PRO A 22 -3.03 0.08 12.22
CA PRO A 22 -4.39 0.22 12.74
C PRO A 22 -4.99 1.57 12.36
N ARG A 23 -6.28 1.59 12.01
CA ARG A 23 -7.00 2.81 11.60
C ARG A 23 -6.79 3.98 12.55
N ALA A 24 -6.81 3.73 13.87
CA ALA A 24 -6.66 4.76 14.88
C ALA A 24 -5.35 5.55 14.76
N VAL A 25 -4.27 4.88 14.32
CA VAL A 25 -2.93 5.50 14.18
C VAL A 25 -2.95 6.62 13.15
N PHE A 26 -3.72 6.50 12.07
CA PHE A 26 -3.83 7.57 11.06
C PHE A 26 -4.44 8.86 11.59
N PHE A 27 -5.17 8.83 12.72
CA PHE A 27 -5.76 10.03 13.32
C PHE A 27 -4.87 10.64 14.42
N GLU A 28 -3.71 10.05 14.69
CA GLU A 28 -2.71 10.63 15.58
C GLU A 28 -1.92 11.74 14.87
N PRO A 29 -1.35 12.69 15.62
CA PRO A 29 -0.43 13.67 15.06
C PRO A 29 0.88 12.99 14.63
N PHE A 30 1.31 13.26 13.40
CA PHE A 30 2.61 12.80 12.88
C PHE A 30 3.57 13.97 12.69
N GLU A 31 4.87 13.69 12.74
CA GLU A 31 5.88 14.71 12.52
C GLU A 31 5.75 15.30 11.11
N ASN A 32 5.62 16.62 11.01
CA ASN A 32 5.39 17.35 9.75
C ASN A 32 4.12 16.92 8.97
N GLU A 33 3.13 16.32 9.64
CA GLU A 33 1.85 15.90 9.03
C GLU A 33 2.00 15.02 7.79
N LYS A 34 3.02 14.17 7.74
CA LYS A 34 3.28 13.22 6.65
C LYS A 34 3.16 11.78 7.13
N LEU A 35 3.03 10.84 6.19
CA LEU A 35 3.06 9.40 6.50
C LEU A 35 4.34 9.01 7.27
N PRO A 36 4.23 8.29 8.40
CA PRO A 36 5.39 7.75 9.12
C PRO A 36 5.94 6.50 8.42
N SER A 37 7.23 6.26 8.55
CA SER A 37 7.88 5.06 8.03
C SER A 37 7.51 3.81 8.84
N HIS A 38 7.69 2.64 8.22
CA HIS A 38 7.58 1.36 8.91
C HIS A 38 8.42 1.28 10.19
N GLN A 39 9.67 1.73 10.15
CA GLN A 39 10.56 1.67 11.30
C GLN A 39 10.11 2.56 12.46
N GLU A 40 9.61 3.77 12.18
CA GLU A 40 9.03 4.65 13.20
C GLU A 40 7.84 3.97 13.87
N LEU A 41 6.87 3.51 13.09
CA LEU A 41 5.68 2.82 13.61
C LEU A 41 6.02 1.55 14.39
N ARG A 42 6.97 0.75 13.91
CA ARG A 42 7.43 -0.48 14.58
C ARG A 42 8.06 -0.15 15.94
N SER A 43 8.93 0.87 15.99
CA SER A 43 9.61 1.29 17.22
C SER A 43 8.64 1.84 18.29
N GLU A 44 7.53 2.43 17.84
CA GLU A 44 6.47 2.95 18.70
C GLU A 44 5.42 1.88 19.08
N GLY A 45 5.53 0.65 18.56
CA GLY A 45 4.56 -0.42 18.80
C GLY A 45 3.21 -0.18 18.14
N LYS A 46 3.17 0.61 17.06
CA LYS A 46 1.96 1.02 16.34
C LYS A 46 1.62 0.14 15.14
N LEU A 47 2.38 -0.92 14.89
CA LEU A 47 2.09 -1.89 13.84
C LEU A 47 1.39 -3.12 14.40
N HIS A 48 0.40 -3.61 13.67
CA HIS A 48 -0.28 -4.86 13.92
C HIS A 48 0.27 -5.95 12.99
N ALA A 49 0.77 -7.05 13.53
CA ALA A 49 1.15 -8.21 12.75
C ALA A 49 -0.07 -9.11 12.52
N GLN A 50 -0.40 -9.37 11.26
CA GLN A 50 -1.45 -10.29 10.89
C GLN A 50 -0.91 -11.38 9.97
N ASN A 51 -1.29 -12.62 10.24
CA ASN A 51 -1.03 -13.74 9.36
C ASN A 51 -2.18 -13.82 8.34
N VAL A 52 -1.83 -13.90 7.05
CA VAL A 52 -2.75 -13.93 5.91
C VAL A 52 -2.37 -15.08 5.01
N SER A 53 -3.34 -15.93 4.64
CA SER A 53 -3.16 -16.94 3.61
C SER A 53 -3.83 -16.54 2.30
N ALA A 54 -3.41 -17.16 1.19
CA ALA A 54 -4.09 -17.00 -0.09
C ALA A 54 -5.58 -17.42 -0.02
N SER A 55 -5.90 -18.42 0.81
CA SER A 55 -7.29 -18.85 1.04
C SER A 55 -8.12 -17.79 1.77
N ASP A 56 -7.57 -17.11 2.79
CA ASP A 56 -8.30 -16.05 3.53
C ASP A 56 -8.70 -14.90 2.58
N LEU A 57 -7.78 -14.54 1.68
CA LEU A 57 -7.98 -13.50 0.66
C LEU A 57 -9.03 -13.93 -0.36
N LEU A 58 -8.89 -15.13 -0.94
CA LEU A 58 -9.83 -15.63 -1.96
C LEU A 58 -11.26 -15.74 -1.40
N LEU A 59 -11.40 -16.15 -0.14
CA LEU A 59 -12.70 -16.25 0.53
C LEU A 59 -13.29 -14.89 0.97
N GLY A 60 -12.57 -13.79 0.75
CA GLY A 60 -13.02 -12.44 1.07
C GLY A 60 -13.28 -12.23 2.57
N GLN A 61 -12.45 -12.84 3.42
CA GLN A 61 -12.59 -12.80 4.89
C GLN A 61 -11.91 -11.59 5.53
N LEU A 62 -11.16 -10.81 4.74
CA LEU A 62 -10.27 -9.76 5.21
C LEU A 62 -10.70 -8.35 4.76
N THR A 63 -12.00 -8.14 4.52
CA THR A 63 -12.56 -6.87 4.00
C THR A 63 -12.40 -5.67 4.94
N GLN A 64 -11.98 -5.89 6.19
CA GLN A 64 -11.62 -4.83 7.15
C GLN A 64 -10.21 -4.26 6.92
N ILE A 65 -9.43 -4.86 6.00
CA ILE A 65 -8.10 -4.38 5.61
C ILE A 65 -8.23 -3.58 4.32
N LEU A 66 -7.79 -2.33 4.34
CA LEU A 66 -7.67 -1.47 3.16
C LEU A 66 -6.23 -1.51 2.64
N VAL A 67 -6.02 -1.69 1.34
CA VAL A 67 -4.71 -1.49 0.71
C VAL A 67 -4.66 -0.15 -0.01
N ILE A 68 -3.53 0.55 0.06
CA ILE A 68 -3.35 1.86 -0.56
C ILE A 68 -2.45 1.74 -1.77
N SER A 69 -3.01 1.98 -2.96
CA SER A 69 -2.20 2.14 -4.16
C SER A 69 -1.86 3.61 -4.36
N HIS A 70 -0.57 3.92 -4.44
CA HIS A 70 -0.10 5.30 -4.46
C HIS A 70 1.24 5.44 -5.16
N ARG A 71 1.58 6.68 -5.49
CA ARG A 71 2.88 7.03 -6.05
C ARG A 71 3.83 7.51 -4.97
N TRP A 72 5.09 7.09 -5.06
CA TRP A 72 6.18 7.76 -4.34
C TRP A 72 6.48 9.14 -4.94
N LEU A 73 6.20 10.21 -4.20
CA LEU A 73 6.44 11.59 -4.66
C LEU A 73 7.94 11.94 -4.79
N SER A 74 8.79 11.32 -3.98
CA SER A 74 10.25 11.49 -4.01
C SER A 74 10.98 10.15 -3.77
N ALA A 75 12.28 10.11 -4.01
CA ALA A 75 13.09 8.90 -3.83
C ALA A 75 13.20 8.43 -2.36
N HIS A 76 12.98 9.33 -1.40
CA HIS A 76 13.18 9.11 0.03
C HIS A 76 11.88 9.10 0.83
N HIS A 77 10.76 9.55 0.26
CA HIS A 77 9.49 9.61 0.96
C HIS A 77 8.31 9.70 -0.01
N PRO A 78 7.21 8.95 0.22
CA PRO A 78 6.08 8.95 -0.69
C PRO A 78 5.19 10.19 -0.53
N ASP A 79 5.11 10.78 0.66
CA ASP A 79 4.16 11.86 0.99
C ASP A 79 4.83 13.23 1.18
N THR A 80 5.96 13.47 0.52
CA THR A 80 6.63 14.78 0.50
C THR A 80 7.24 15.10 -0.86
N HIS A 81 7.09 16.34 -1.30
CA HIS A 81 7.76 16.94 -2.46
C HIS A 81 8.11 18.41 -2.15
N GLN A 82 8.96 19.05 -2.96
CA GLN A 82 9.58 20.38 -2.76
C GLN A 82 8.65 21.46 -2.15
N ASP A 83 7.34 21.44 -2.44
CA ASP A 83 6.37 22.43 -1.96
C ASP A 83 5.09 21.82 -1.32
N SER A 84 5.04 20.51 -1.06
CA SER A 84 3.85 19.83 -0.52
C SER A 84 4.22 18.62 0.33
N ALA A 85 3.60 18.49 1.51
CA ALA A 85 3.74 17.35 2.40
C ALA A 85 2.36 16.99 2.98
N GLY A 86 2.10 15.70 3.17
CA GLY A 86 0.90 15.24 3.88
C GLY A 86 -0.37 15.08 3.05
N GLU A 87 -0.32 15.32 1.73
CA GLU A 87 -1.50 15.24 0.88
C GLU A 87 -2.08 13.81 0.82
N GLN A 88 -1.20 12.80 0.78
CA GLN A 88 -1.63 11.40 0.79
C GLN A 88 -2.19 11.00 2.15
N LEU A 89 -1.51 11.38 3.24
CA LEU A 89 -2.03 11.17 4.60
C LEU A 89 -3.43 11.77 4.75
N GLN A 90 -3.64 13.00 4.28
CA GLN A 90 -4.92 13.68 4.39
C GLN A 90 -6.03 12.97 3.59
N ALA A 91 -5.72 12.48 2.39
CA ALA A 91 -6.68 11.71 1.60
C ALA A 91 -7.04 10.38 2.26
N ILE A 92 -6.06 9.66 2.81
CA ILE A 92 -6.29 8.43 3.59
C ILE A 92 -7.17 8.73 4.81
N ARG A 93 -6.87 9.78 5.59
CA ARG A 93 -7.68 10.20 6.74
C ARG A 93 -9.13 10.48 6.34
N THR A 94 -9.33 11.18 5.22
CA THR A 94 -10.66 11.52 4.70
C THR A 94 -11.43 10.26 4.36
N PHE A 95 -10.81 9.34 3.61
CA PHE A 95 -11.41 8.06 3.25
C PHE A 95 -11.78 7.22 4.49
N LEU A 96 -10.86 7.09 5.45
CA LEU A 96 -11.07 6.34 6.69
C LEU A 96 -12.12 6.97 7.61
N HIS A 97 -12.41 8.26 7.46
CA HIS A 97 -13.49 8.92 8.18
C HIS A 97 -14.86 8.44 7.68
N GLU A 98 -14.99 8.27 6.37
CA GLU A 98 -16.22 7.81 5.70
C GLU A 98 -16.40 6.28 5.78
N HIS A 99 -15.30 5.53 5.89
CA HIS A 99 -15.31 4.05 5.86
C HIS A 99 -14.94 3.46 7.22
N THR A 100 -15.89 3.49 8.16
CA THR A 100 -15.68 3.07 9.55
C THR A 100 -15.51 1.55 9.74
N THR A 101 -15.86 0.73 8.75
CA THR A 101 -15.67 -0.72 8.75
C THR A 101 -14.23 -1.16 8.51
N ILE A 102 -13.38 -0.25 8.03
CA ILE A 102 -11.95 -0.50 7.86
C ILE A 102 -11.27 -0.42 9.23
N GLU A 103 -10.59 -1.47 9.63
CA GLU A 103 -9.86 -1.55 10.90
C GLU A 103 -8.36 -1.36 10.71
N TYR A 104 -7.84 -1.76 9.55
CA TYR A 104 -6.42 -1.82 9.26
C TYR A 104 -6.13 -1.28 7.86
N VAL A 105 -4.96 -0.68 7.70
CA VAL A 105 -4.46 -0.21 6.40
C VAL A 105 -3.11 -0.85 6.13
N TRP A 106 -2.94 -1.33 4.91
CA TRP A 106 -1.66 -1.71 4.35
C TRP A 106 -1.25 -0.67 3.30
N ILE A 107 -0.07 -0.08 3.49
CA ILE A 107 0.56 0.86 2.55
C ILE A 107 2.05 0.58 2.57
N ASP A 108 2.68 0.41 1.41
CA ASP A 108 4.03 -0.14 1.28
C ASP A 108 5.04 0.53 2.24
N TYR A 109 5.00 1.85 2.36
CA TYR A 109 5.93 2.67 3.10
C TYR A 109 5.81 2.48 4.62
N CYS A 110 4.59 2.30 5.12
CA CYS A 110 4.31 2.10 6.54
C CYS A 110 4.33 0.62 6.92
N SER A 111 4.01 -0.28 5.98
CA SER A 111 3.85 -1.71 6.20
C SER A 111 5.09 -2.55 5.87
N MET A 112 6.06 -1.98 5.14
CA MET A 112 7.30 -2.65 4.77
C MET A 112 8.53 -1.86 5.22
N PRO A 113 9.58 -2.54 5.72
CA PRO A 113 10.84 -1.89 6.05
C PRO A 113 11.41 -1.11 4.85
N GLN A 114 11.83 0.13 5.11
CA GLN A 114 12.39 1.02 4.10
C GLN A 114 13.90 1.23 4.30
N LYS A 115 14.67 1.31 3.21
CA LYS A 115 16.05 1.80 3.28
C LYS A 115 16.02 3.29 3.66
N LEU A 116 16.82 3.70 4.65
CA LEU A 116 16.95 5.12 4.94
C LEU A 116 17.75 5.78 3.83
N LYS A 117 17.20 6.82 3.22
CA LYS A 117 17.83 7.57 2.14
C LYS A 117 17.93 9.05 2.47
N ASP A 118 18.90 9.73 1.89
CA ASP A 118 18.95 11.20 1.91
C ASP A 118 18.05 11.82 0.83
N GLN A 119 18.09 13.15 0.70
CA GLN A 119 17.26 13.90 -0.25
C GLN A 119 17.55 13.54 -1.71
N ASP A 120 18.79 13.16 -2.03
CA ASP A 120 19.23 12.75 -3.36
C ASP A 120 18.91 11.26 -3.63
N GLY A 121 18.33 10.55 -2.66
CA GLY A 121 17.96 9.14 -2.77
C GLY A 121 19.10 8.18 -2.48
N ILE A 122 20.24 8.66 -1.98
CA ILE A 122 21.38 7.83 -1.61
C ILE A 122 21.07 7.10 -0.31
N VAL A 123 21.31 5.79 -0.30
CA VAL A 123 21.09 4.94 0.87
C VAL A 123 22.08 5.29 1.97
N LEU A 124 21.57 5.80 3.08
CA LEU A 124 22.31 6.11 4.30
C LEU A 124 22.40 4.90 5.23
N LEU A 125 21.30 4.14 5.35
CA LEU A 125 21.25 2.90 6.10
C LEU A 125 20.52 1.82 5.28
N PRO A 126 21.16 0.68 4.99
CA PRO A 126 20.50 -0.45 4.37
C PRO A 126 19.55 -1.13 5.37
N LEU A 127 18.68 -1.99 4.84
CA LEU A 127 17.89 -2.92 5.66
C LEU A 127 18.81 -4.01 6.22
N ASP A 128 18.52 -4.49 7.43
CA ASP A 128 19.15 -5.70 7.97
C ASP A 128 18.61 -6.98 7.28
N GLU A 129 19.21 -8.13 7.58
CA GLU A 129 18.86 -9.40 6.92
C GLU A 129 17.40 -9.84 7.18
N GLU A 130 16.87 -9.59 8.38
CA GLU A 130 15.49 -9.95 8.75
C GLU A 130 14.50 -9.08 7.97
N ASP A 131 14.73 -7.77 7.95
CA ASP A 131 13.91 -6.81 7.23
C ASP A 131 13.99 -7.01 5.71
N GLN A 132 15.15 -7.39 5.17
CA GLN A 132 15.29 -7.75 3.75
C GLN A 132 14.48 -9.00 3.41
N LEU A 133 14.52 -10.02 4.26
CA LEU A 133 13.77 -11.26 4.05
C LEU A 133 12.26 -10.99 4.10
N TYR A 134 11.81 -10.24 5.10
CA TYR A 134 10.40 -9.84 5.19
C TYR A 134 9.98 -8.98 3.99
N PHE A 135 10.78 -7.99 3.60
CA PHE A 135 10.49 -7.15 2.44
C PHE A 135 10.29 -7.99 1.17
N LYS A 136 11.19 -8.95 0.93
CA LYS A 136 11.07 -9.87 -0.21
C LYS A 136 9.79 -10.70 -0.12
N HIS A 137 9.44 -11.25 1.04
CA HIS A 137 8.20 -12.03 1.21
C HIS A 137 6.95 -11.18 1.01
N ALA A 138 6.91 -9.95 1.57
CA ALA A 138 5.77 -9.05 1.41
C ALA A 138 5.54 -8.68 -0.06
N LEU A 139 6.60 -8.48 -0.85
CA LEU A 139 6.49 -8.25 -2.31
C LEU A 139 5.84 -9.41 -3.07
N GLN A 140 5.90 -10.64 -2.56
CA GLN A 140 5.29 -11.80 -3.22
C GLN A 140 3.77 -11.83 -3.06
N LEU A 141 3.23 -11.09 -2.09
CA LEU A 141 1.81 -11.05 -1.76
C LEU A 141 1.08 -9.87 -2.37
N VAL A 142 1.81 -8.87 -2.87
CA VAL A 142 1.26 -7.64 -3.42
C VAL A 142 0.15 -7.95 -4.43
N ASN A 143 0.37 -8.89 -5.34
CA ASN A 143 -0.63 -9.30 -6.32
C ASN A 143 -1.94 -9.80 -5.69
N LEU A 144 -1.87 -10.58 -4.62
CA LEU A 144 -3.04 -11.10 -3.91
C LEU A 144 -3.74 -10.03 -3.08
N LEU A 145 -2.97 -9.14 -2.44
CA LEU A 145 -3.53 -8.07 -1.62
C LEU A 145 -4.39 -7.12 -2.47
N TYR A 146 -3.87 -6.65 -3.60
CA TYR A 146 -4.60 -5.72 -4.47
C TYR A 146 -5.72 -6.38 -5.28
N LEU A 147 -5.69 -7.71 -5.47
CA LEU A 147 -6.76 -8.43 -6.17
C LEU A 147 -7.98 -8.72 -5.28
N PHE A 148 -7.80 -8.86 -3.96
CA PHE A 148 -8.87 -9.36 -3.08
C PHE A 148 -9.27 -8.42 -1.95
N LEU A 149 -8.44 -7.45 -1.58
CA LEU A 149 -8.77 -6.49 -0.53
C LEU A 149 -9.36 -5.20 -1.10
N PRO A 150 -10.19 -4.47 -0.35
CA PRO A 150 -10.56 -3.11 -0.69
C PRO A 150 -9.33 -2.25 -1.00
N VAL A 151 -9.35 -1.54 -2.12
CA VAL A 151 -8.25 -0.71 -2.60
C VAL A 151 -8.65 0.76 -2.60
N LEU A 152 -7.83 1.61 -1.99
CA LEU A 152 -7.88 3.06 -2.22
C LEU A 152 -6.72 3.47 -3.12
N VAL A 153 -7.05 3.97 -4.31
CA VAL A 153 -6.10 4.56 -5.23
C VAL A 153 -5.98 6.06 -4.97
N LEU A 154 -4.74 6.52 -4.78
CA LEU A 154 -4.38 7.92 -4.67
C LEU A 154 -3.90 8.45 -6.04
N LEU A 155 -4.86 8.91 -6.85
CA LEU A 155 -4.66 9.22 -8.26
C LEU A 155 -4.16 10.67 -8.48
N ASP A 156 -2.89 10.82 -8.81
CA ASP A 156 -2.30 12.06 -9.31
C ASP A 156 -2.02 12.02 -10.82
N ALA A 157 -1.48 13.11 -11.37
CA ALA A 157 -1.20 13.20 -12.81
C ALA A 157 -0.03 12.34 -13.32
N ASP A 158 0.85 11.84 -12.44
CA ASP A 158 2.01 11.00 -12.82
C ASP A 158 1.78 9.52 -12.47
N TYR A 159 0.70 9.21 -11.74
CA TYR A 159 0.33 7.87 -11.27
C TYR A 159 0.36 6.85 -12.41
N GLY A 160 -0.37 7.10 -13.50
CA GLY A 160 -0.46 6.20 -14.66
C GLY A 160 0.84 6.04 -15.46
N SER A 161 1.93 6.70 -15.09
CA SER A 161 3.24 6.49 -15.74
C SER A 161 4.13 5.49 -15.00
N ARG A 162 3.73 5.01 -13.82
CA ARG A 162 4.55 4.19 -12.93
C ARG A 162 4.13 2.72 -13.00
N PHE A 163 5.10 1.81 -13.03
CA PHE A 163 4.84 0.38 -13.08
C PHE A 163 3.91 -0.09 -11.95
N TRP A 164 4.27 0.15 -10.69
CA TRP A 164 3.51 -0.32 -9.53
C TRP A 164 2.08 0.21 -9.52
N CYS A 165 1.90 1.52 -9.74
CA CYS A 165 0.58 2.13 -9.80
C CYS A 165 -0.33 1.47 -10.85
N ASN A 166 0.21 1.18 -12.04
CA ASN A 166 -0.54 0.49 -13.10
C ASN A 166 -0.78 -0.99 -12.78
N TYR A 167 0.22 -1.69 -12.24
CA TYR A 167 0.12 -3.09 -11.83
C TYR A 167 -0.96 -3.28 -10.76
N GLU A 168 -0.96 -2.42 -9.74
CA GLU A 168 -1.93 -2.42 -8.65
C GLU A 168 -3.33 -2.05 -9.16
N SER A 169 -3.46 -1.10 -10.08
CA SER A 169 -4.75 -0.77 -10.71
C SER A 169 -5.29 -1.91 -11.56
N PHE A 170 -4.47 -2.60 -12.34
CA PHE A 170 -4.89 -3.82 -13.04
C PHE A 170 -5.48 -4.83 -12.06
N LEU A 171 -4.79 -5.14 -10.97
CA LEU A 171 -5.27 -6.12 -10.00
C LEU A 171 -6.58 -5.68 -9.33
N ALA A 172 -6.68 -4.40 -8.96
CA ALA A 172 -7.85 -3.82 -8.30
C ALA A 172 -9.10 -3.71 -9.20
N THR A 173 -8.96 -3.80 -10.51
CA THR A 173 -10.11 -3.85 -11.45
C THR A 173 -10.50 -5.27 -11.83
N HIS A 174 -9.81 -6.28 -11.28
CA HIS A 174 -10.05 -7.68 -11.60
C HIS A 174 -10.57 -8.46 -10.40
N SER A 175 -11.18 -9.59 -10.69
CA SER A 175 -11.61 -10.60 -9.72
C SER A 175 -11.33 -11.97 -10.30
N PHE A 176 -11.29 -12.99 -9.44
CA PHE A 176 -11.08 -14.36 -9.85
C PHE A 176 -12.39 -15.14 -9.85
N ASP A 177 -12.79 -15.69 -10.99
CA ASP A 177 -14.06 -16.42 -11.15
C ASP A 177 -13.97 -17.92 -10.80
N GLY A 178 -12.85 -18.35 -10.23
CA GLY A 178 -12.53 -19.76 -9.98
C GLY A 178 -11.68 -20.40 -11.09
N LYS A 179 -11.52 -19.72 -12.22
CA LYS A 179 -10.72 -20.20 -13.35
C LYS A 179 -9.75 -19.14 -13.87
N GLN A 180 -10.19 -17.92 -14.09
CA GLN A 180 -9.38 -16.86 -14.68
C GLN A 180 -9.66 -15.52 -14.01
N LEU A 181 -8.80 -14.53 -14.29
CA LEU A 181 -9.12 -13.16 -13.96
C LEU A 181 -10.18 -12.64 -14.93
N VAL A 182 -11.17 -11.98 -14.37
CA VAL A 182 -12.26 -11.32 -15.09
C VAL A 182 -12.42 -9.92 -14.54
N THR A 183 -12.96 -9.01 -15.35
CA THR A 183 -13.34 -7.66 -14.91
C THR A 183 -14.22 -7.76 -13.67
N ALA A 184 -13.81 -7.10 -12.59
CA ALA A 184 -14.60 -6.99 -11.39
C ALA A 184 -15.64 -5.88 -11.53
N ASP A 185 -16.73 -6.00 -10.79
CA ASP A 185 -17.45 -4.81 -10.40
C ASP A 185 -16.50 -3.91 -9.61
N THR A 186 -16.50 -2.61 -9.91
CA THR A 186 -15.65 -1.60 -9.27
C THR A 186 -15.95 -1.39 -7.77
N ALA A 187 -16.75 -2.26 -7.16
CA ALA A 187 -17.24 -2.18 -5.80
C ALA A 187 -16.14 -2.25 -4.73
N HIS A 188 -14.96 -2.83 -5.04
CA HIS A 188 -13.84 -2.92 -4.09
C HIS A 188 -12.72 -1.91 -4.35
N ILE A 189 -12.84 -1.06 -5.38
CA ILE A 189 -11.88 0.02 -5.69
C ILE A 189 -12.51 1.39 -5.40
N SER A 190 -11.78 2.22 -4.66
CA SER A 190 -12.09 3.62 -4.41
C SER A 190 -10.96 4.50 -4.92
N ILE A 191 -11.28 5.66 -5.49
CA ILE A 191 -10.26 6.53 -6.09
C ILE A 191 -10.40 7.95 -5.54
N ALA A 192 -9.31 8.45 -4.94
CA ALA A 192 -9.17 9.84 -4.51
C ALA A 192 -8.20 10.57 -5.43
N CYS A 193 -8.66 11.67 -6.05
CA CYS A 193 -7.80 12.49 -6.90
C CYS A 193 -6.89 13.39 -6.04
N LEU A 194 -5.60 13.43 -6.36
CA LEU A 194 -4.57 14.23 -5.67
C LEU A 194 -3.90 15.23 -6.61
N GLY A 195 -3.14 16.16 -6.04
CA GLY A 195 -2.29 17.10 -6.75
C GLY A 195 -3.07 17.96 -7.74
N SER A 196 -2.63 18.00 -8.99
CA SER A 196 -3.34 18.75 -10.04
C SER A 196 -4.73 18.18 -10.33
N TYR A 197 -4.95 16.89 -10.10
CA TYR A 197 -6.26 16.27 -10.32
C TYR A 197 -7.25 16.69 -9.24
N ALA A 198 -6.82 16.80 -7.97
CA ALA A 198 -7.66 17.31 -6.88
C ALA A 198 -8.18 18.75 -7.14
N ARG A 199 -7.42 19.56 -7.88
CA ARG A 199 -7.77 20.95 -8.22
C ARG A 199 -8.73 21.07 -9.40
N ASN A 200 -9.00 19.98 -10.11
CA ASN A 200 -9.95 19.97 -11.22
C ASN A 200 -11.39 20.01 -10.71
N THR A 201 -12.33 20.38 -11.58
CA THR A 201 -13.77 20.30 -11.26
C THR A 201 -14.20 18.84 -10.97
N PRO A 202 -15.25 18.60 -10.16
CA PRO A 202 -15.72 17.24 -9.87
C PRO A 202 -16.01 16.41 -11.12
N LYS A 203 -16.55 17.03 -12.18
CA LYS A 203 -16.79 16.36 -13.47
C LYS A 203 -15.52 15.88 -14.14
N VAL A 204 -14.43 16.65 -14.06
CA VAL A 204 -13.14 16.26 -14.64
C VAL A 204 -12.46 15.21 -13.77
N GLN A 205 -12.53 15.33 -12.44
CA GLN A 205 -12.05 14.29 -11.52
C GLN A 205 -12.73 12.95 -11.81
N GLN A 206 -14.05 12.94 -11.97
CA GLN A 206 -14.80 11.72 -12.30
C GLN A 206 -14.32 11.07 -13.59
N LYS A 207 -14.10 11.86 -14.66
CA LYS A 207 -13.53 11.34 -15.91
C LYS A 207 -12.12 10.76 -15.77
N GLN A 208 -11.31 11.32 -14.87
CA GLN A 208 -9.96 10.80 -14.60
C GLN A 208 -10.01 9.44 -13.89
N LYS A 209 -10.96 9.28 -12.95
CA LYS A 209 -11.23 8.02 -12.28
C LYS A 209 -11.72 6.96 -13.28
N GLU A 210 -12.70 7.33 -14.11
CA GLU A 210 -13.23 6.47 -15.17
C GLU A 210 -12.12 6.05 -16.15
N LEU A 211 -11.29 6.99 -16.62
CA LEU A 211 -10.19 6.68 -17.52
C LEU A 211 -9.20 5.67 -16.92
N LEU A 212 -8.87 5.78 -15.63
CA LEU A 212 -8.00 4.80 -14.97
C LEU A 212 -8.63 3.42 -14.97
N VAL A 213 -9.91 3.32 -14.58
CA VAL A 213 -10.65 2.06 -14.54
C VAL A 213 -10.76 1.47 -15.95
N ASP A 214 -11.22 2.25 -16.92
CA ASP A 214 -11.39 1.85 -18.33
C ASP A 214 -10.08 1.42 -18.99
N SER A 215 -8.92 1.89 -18.50
CA SER A 215 -7.61 1.46 -19.02
C SER A 215 -7.29 0.00 -18.67
N TRP A 216 -7.95 -0.56 -17.65
CA TRP A 216 -7.71 -1.92 -17.16
C TRP A 216 -8.94 -2.82 -17.20
N THR A 217 -10.15 -2.24 -17.30
CA THR A 217 -11.37 -2.97 -17.57
C THR A 217 -11.20 -3.83 -18.83
N ASP A 218 -11.54 -5.11 -18.72
CA ASP A 218 -11.46 -6.12 -19.79
C ASP A 218 -10.05 -6.45 -20.30
N ALA A 219 -9.01 -5.84 -19.74
CA ALA A 219 -7.64 -6.17 -20.08
C ALA A 219 -7.30 -7.59 -19.59
N THR A 220 -6.82 -8.45 -20.48
CA THR A 220 -6.34 -9.78 -20.11
C THR A 220 -4.98 -9.71 -19.40
N VAL A 221 -4.58 -10.80 -18.74
CA VAL A 221 -3.24 -10.95 -18.15
C VAL A 221 -2.13 -10.72 -19.18
N ASP A 222 -2.32 -11.20 -20.43
CA ASP A 222 -1.34 -11.04 -21.50
C ASP A 222 -1.26 -9.59 -21.99
N GLU A 223 -2.40 -8.90 -22.16
CA GLU A 223 -2.41 -7.48 -22.52
C GLU A 223 -1.80 -6.62 -21.43
N ALA A 224 -2.13 -6.91 -20.15
CA ALA A 224 -1.51 -6.24 -19.03
C ALA A 224 0.00 -6.46 -18.98
N PHE A 225 0.46 -7.69 -19.22
CA PHE A 225 1.89 -7.99 -19.33
C PHE A 225 2.57 -7.15 -20.41
N ASP A 226 1.98 -7.04 -21.59
CA ASP A 226 2.55 -6.28 -22.72
C ASP A 226 2.57 -4.77 -22.43
N ILE A 227 1.47 -4.20 -21.92
CA ILE A 227 1.37 -2.79 -21.55
C ILE A 227 2.39 -2.45 -20.46
N LEU A 228 2.37 -3.21 -19.35
CA LEU A 228 3.26 -2.98 -18.20
C LEU A 228 4.72 -3.22 -18.56
N GLY A 229 4.99 -4.11 -19.53
CA GLY A 229 6.30 -4.37 -20.12
C GLY A 229 6.87 -3.19 -20.92
N GLY A 230 6.05 -2.23 -21.34
CA GLY A 230 6.42 -1.06 -22.14
C GLY A 230 7.59 -0.24 -21.58
N GLN A 231 8.37 0.37 -22.47
CA GLN A 231 9.56 1.18 -22.11
C GLN A 231 9.20 2.55 -21.52
N ASP A 232 8.01 3.04 -21.80
CA ASP A 232 7.44 4.29 -21.30
C ASP A 232 6.90 4.16 -19.86
N ILE A 233 6.74 2.93 -19.37
CA ILE A 233 6.38 2.64 -17.98
C ILE A 233 7.61 2.78 -17.08
N LYS A 234 7.58 3.82 -16.22
CA LYS A 234 8.68 4.16 -15.32
C LYS A 234 8.78 3.16 -14.17
N VAL A 235 10.01 2.77 -13.84
CA VAL A 235 10.36 1.94 -12.68
C VAL A 235 11.44 2.60 -11.85
N THR A 236 11.41 2.37 -10.55
CA THR A 236 12.53 2.68 -9.63
C THR A 236 13.51 1.52 -9.55
N ASN A 237 13.04 0.30 -9.80
CA ASN A 237 13.82 -0.93 -9.83
C ASN A 237 13.34 -1.84 -10.97
N GLN A 238 14.23 -2.14 -11.91
CA GLN A 238 13.89 -2.98 -13.06
C GLN A 238 13.66 -4.44 -12.67
N SER A 239 14.39 -4.96 -11.67
CA SER A 239 14.21 -6.36 -11.23
C SER A 239 12.81 -6.60 -10.69
N ASP A 240 12.27 -5.63 -9.95
CA ASP A 240 10.92 -5.73 -9.39
C ASP A 240 9.89 -5.83 -10.51
N LYS A 241 10.01 -5.02 -11.57
CA LYS A 241 9.14 -5.12 -12.74
C LYS A 241 9.21 -6.49 -13.39
N ASP A 242 10.41 -7.00 -13.65
CA ASP A 242 10.60 -8.28 -14.32
C ASP A 242 10.04 -9.44 -13.47
N GLU A 243 10.29 -9.45 -12.16
CA GLU A 243 9.80 -10.48 -11.24
C GLU A 243 8.26 -10.44 -11.11
N GLN A 244 7.65 -9.27 -11.01
CA GLN A 244 6.21 -9.13 -10.83
C GLN A 244 5.43 -9.44 -12.12
N LEU A 245 6.01 -9.15 -13.29
CA LEU A 245 5.46 -9.58 -14.57
C LEU A 245 5.47 -11.10 -14.74
N LEU A 246 6.53 -11.78 -14.28
CA LEU A 246 6.55 -13.25 -14.24
C LEU A 246 5.49 -13.81 -13.30
N ARG A 247 5.30 -13.17 -12.13
CA ARG A 247 4.22 -13.55 -11.19
C ARG A 247 2.84 -13.33 -11.76
N LEU A 248 2.64 -12.25 -12.51
CA LEU A 248 1.37 -11.95 -13.16
C LEU A 248 0.96 -13.05 -14.13
N ARG A 249 1.89 -13.53 -14.96
CA ARG A 249 1.65 -14.67 -15.87
C ARG A 249 1.32 -15.97 -15.15
N ALA A 250 1.87 -16.18 -13.96
CA ALA A 250 1.64 -17.38 -13.16
C ALA A 250 0.42 -17.25 -12.23
N LEU A 251 -0.19 -16.07 -12.11
CA LEU A 251 -1.19 -15.75 -11.09
C LEU A 251 -2.44 -16.61 -11.22
N GLU A 252 -3.01 -16.75 -12.41
CA GLU A 252 -4.22 -17.56 -12.60
C GLU A 252 -3.99 -19.03 -12.24
N THR A 253 -2.82 -19.58 -12.59
CA THR A 253 -2.46 -20.96 -12.25
C THR A 253 -2.36 -21.13 -10.72
N LEU A 254 -1.70 -20.18 -10.04
CA LEU A 254 -1.62 -20.16 -8.59
C LEU A 254 -3.01 -20.10 -7.95
N LEU A 255 -3.90 -19.23 -8.44
CA LEU A 255 -5.24 -19.08 -7.89
C LEU A 255 -6.10 -20.32 -8.11
N GLN A 256 -6.00 -20.96 -9.27
CA GLN A 256 -6.68 -22.24 -9.55
C GLN A 256 -6.21 -23.34 -8.59
N GLU A 257 -4.91 -23.43 -8.33
CA GLU A 257 -4.34 -24.39 -7.38
C GLU A 257 -4.91 -24.14 -5.99
N VAL A 258 -4.79 -22.92 -5.46
CA VAL A 258 -5.35 -22.54 -4.16
C VAL A 258 -6.84 -22.81 -4.07
N PHE A 259 -7.60 -22.45 -5.11
CA PHE A 259 -9.05 -22.65 -5.16
C PHE A 259 -9.43 -24.12 -5.10
N SER A 260 -8.69 -25.00 -5.80
CA SER A 260 -8.94 -26.44 -5.81
C SER A 260 -8.81 -27.11 -4.44
N HIS A 261 -8.03 -26.51 -3.53
CA HIS A 261 -7.85 -26.98 -2.15
C HIS A 261 -8.93 -26.48 -1.18
N ILE A 262 -9.75 -25.52 -1.58
CA ILE A 262 -10.88 -25.03 -0.77
C ILE A 262 -12.05 -26.03 -0.90
N PRO A 263 -12.72 -26.45 0.19
CA PRO A 263 -13.88 -27.34 0.11
C PRO A 263 -14.98 -26.79 -0.80
N ALA A 264 -15.58 -27.64 -1.66
CA ALA A 264 -16.57 -27.24 -2.66
C ALA A 264 -17.79 -26.49 -2.09
N GLU A 265 -18.17 -26.82 -0.86
CA GLU A 265 -19.26 -26.17 -0.11
C GLU A 265 -18.97 -24.68 0.18
N VAL A 266 -17.69 -24.34 0.33
CA VAL A 266 -17.21 -22.97 0.57
C VAL A 266 -17.01 -22.25 -0.76
N GLN A 267 -16.50 -22.93 -1.80
CA GLN A 267 -16.34 -22.39 -3.16
C GLN A 267 -17.65 -21.83 -3.75
N GLN A 268 -18.77 -22.55 -3.56
CA GLN A 268 -20.08 -22.11 -4.06
C GLN A 268 -20.60 -20.85 -3.35
N ARG A 269 -20.15 -20.56 -2.13
CA ARG A 269 -20.53 -19.34 -1.40
C ARG A 269 -19.65 -18.14 -1.77
N SER A 270 -18.40 -18.37 -2.13
CA SER A 270 -17.46 -17.31 -2.52
C SER A 270 -17.72 -16.76 -3.93
N LEU A 271 -18.10 -17.62 -4.89
CA LEU A 271 -18.34 -17.21 -6.28
C LEU A 271 -19.65 -16.41 -6.50
N VAL A 272 -20.61 -16.49 -5.56
CA VAL A 272 -21.89 -15.76 -5.64
C VAL A 272 -21.72 -14.24 -5.42
N ARG A 273 -20.52 -13.78 -5.04
CA ARG A 273 -20.20 -12.34 -4.90
C ARG A 273 -19.93 -11.62 -6.23
N VAL A 274 -19.85 -12.31 -7.37
CA VAL A 274 -19.81 -11.67 -8.70
C VAL A 274 -21.26 -11.45 -9.16
N PRO A 275 -21.78 -10.21 -9.19
CA PRO A 275 -23.15 -9.96 -9.58
C PRO A 275 -23.32 -10.22 -11.08
N SER A 276 -24.21 -11.13 -11.43
CA SER A 276 -24.81 -11.17 -12.76
C SER A 276 -25.54 -9.84 -12.98
N GLY A 277 -25.00 -8.97 -13.84
CA GLY A 277 -25.55 -7.63 -14.07
C GLY A 277 -27.03 -7.64 -14.45
N THR A 278 -27.78 -6.64 -13.94
CA THR A 278 -28.81 -5.83 -14.65
C THR A 278 -29.58 -4.92 -13.67
N GLN A 279 -29.49 -3.60 -13.92
CA GLN A 279 -30.41 -2.47 -13.61
C GLN A 279 -30.45 -1.79 -12.22
N ALA A 280 -29.92 -0.55 -12.21
CA ALA A 280 -30.31 0.59 -11.35
C ALA A 280 -31.76 1.05 -11.68
N SER A 281 -32.56 1.71 -10.84
CA SER A 281 -32.42 2.90 -9.95
C SER A 281 -33.84 3.18 -9.34
N PRO A 282 -34.17 4.28 -8.61
CA PRO A 282 -33.48 5.09 -7.58
C PRO A 282 -34.42 5.47 -6.37
N GLU A 283 -34.00 6.46 -5.55
CA GLU A 283 -34.76 7.29 -4.57
C GLU A 283 -35.00 6.69 -3.15
N THR A 284 -34.89 7.39 -2.01
CA THR A 284 -34.94 8.83 -1.65
C THR A 284 -34.13 9.14 -0.36
N ALA A 285 -33.95 10.44 -0.11
CA ALA A 285 -33.20 11.10 0.95
C ALA A 285 -33.91 11.20 2.33
N ASP A 286 -33.06 11.50 3.32
CA ASP A 286 -33.19 12.58 4.32
C ASP A 286 -33.48 12.23 5.80
N VAL A 287 -32.97 13.15 6.65
CA VAL A 287 -33.28 13.45 8.07
C VAL A 287 -32.16 13.22 9.09
N MET A 288 -31.55 14.35 9.44
CA MET A 288 -30.78 14.71 10.64
C MET A 288 -31.51 14.44 11.96
N SER A 289 -30.78 14.18 13.04
CA SER A 289 -30.76 15.08 14.22
C SER A 289 -29.81 14.64 15.34
N ASP A 290 -29.31 15.68 16.02
CA ASP A 290 -28.37 15.78 17.14
C ASP A 290 -28.63 14.89 18.36
N THR A 291 -27.55 14.51 19.07
CA THR A 291 -27.44 14.83 20.51
C THR A 291 -25.98 14.89 21.00
N ARG A 292 -25.62 16.04 21.59
CA ARG A 292 -24.42 16.29 22.42
C ARG A 292 -24.55 15.61 23.81
N SER A 293 -23.44 15.11 24.36
CA SER A 293 -22.76 15.68 25.56
C SER A 293 -22.03 14.66 26.47
N ASN A 294 -20.73 14.92 26.65
CA ASN A 294 -19.85 14.82 27.84
C ASN A 294 -19.74 13.58 28.76
N ARG A 295 -18.48 13.12 28.91
CA ARG A 295 -17.66 13.02 30.16
C ARG A 295 -16.30 12.37 29.80
N SER A 296 -15.13 13.03 29.88
CA SER A 296 -14.23 13.25 31.05
C SER A 296 -14.11 12.02 31.97
N GLU A 297 -12.98 11.49 32.42
CA GLU A 297 -11.59 11.94 32.67
C GLU A 297 -10.82 10.68 33.15
N ASN A 298 -9.59 10.40 32.69
CA ASN A 298 -8.49 9.86 33.54
C ASN A 298 -7.20 9.61 32.72
N GLU A 299 -6.38 10.65 32.51
CA GLU A 299 -5.02 10.52 31.97
C GLU A 299 -4.02 11.26 32.86
N GLY A 300 -3.58 10.59 33.92
CA GLY A 300 -2.67 11.19 34.91
C GLY A 300 -1.29 10.54 35.03
N GLN A 301 -1.05 9.32 34.54
CA GLN A 301 0.13 8.56 34.99
C GLN A 301 0.98 7.86 33.91
N ARG A 302 0.61 7.90 32.62
CA ARG A 302 1.43 7.30 31.53
C ARG A 302 2.40 8.27 30.84
N SER A 303 2.26 9.58 31.08
CA SER A 303 3.03 10.65 30.40
C SER A 303 4.51 10.72 30.79
N ALA A 304 4.91 10.19 31.96
CA ALA A 304 6.26 10.38 32.48
C ALA A 304 7.30 9.40 31.90
N LEU A 305 6.90 8.16 31.58
CA LEU A 305 7.82 7.13 31.06
C LEU A 305 8.12 7.29 29.57
N GLY A 306 7.14 7.72 28.77
CA GLY A 306 7.34 7.98 27.33
C GLY A 306 8.27 9.16 27.05
N LYS A 307 8.23 10.21 27.88
CA LYS A 307 9.11 11.38 27.76
C LYS A 307 10.58 11.04 28.04
N ALA A 308 10.85 10.05 28.88
CA ALA A 308 12.21 9.60 29.20
C ALA A 308 12.85 8.82 28.03
N LEU A 309 12.08 7.98 27.34
CA LEU A 309 12.56 7.19 26.18
C LEU A 309 12.83 8.05 24.94
N ILE A 310 11.99 9.03 24.65
CA ILE A 310 12.18 9.99 23.54
C ILE A 310 13.46 10.83 23.75
N SER A 311 13.81 11.15 25.00
CA SER A 311 15.05 11.85 25.34
C SER A 311 16.30 11.02 25.05
N LEU A 312 16.24 9.69 25.08
CA LEU A 312 17.37 8.80 24.84
C LEU A 312 17.67 8.69 23.34
N SER A 313 16.67 8.47 22.49
CA SER A 313 16.84 8.43 21.03
C SER A 313 17.37 9.74 20.45
N LYS A 314 16.89 10.90 20.94
CA LYS A 314 17.38 12.21 20.48
C LYS A 314 18.86 12.46 20.83
N ARG A 315 19.35 11.91 21.95
CA ARG A 315 20.78 12.02 22.34
C ARG A 315 21.68 11.14 21.48
N VAL A 316 21.22 9.95 21.09
CA VAL A 316 21.97 9.06 20.20
C VAL A 316 22.12 9.68 18.80
N VAL A 317 21.05 10.28 18.27
CA VAL A 317 21.08 10.97 16.98
C VAL A 317 21.99 12.23 17.01
N ALA A 318 21.93 13.00 18.10
CA ALA A 318 22.80 14.18 18.26
C ALA A 318 24.29 13.81 18.36
N HIS A 319 24.62 12.74 19.08
CA HIS A 319 26.00 12.25 19.21
C HIS A 319 26.60 11.85 17.86
N HIS A 320 25.83 11.13 17.04
CA HIS A 320 26.28 10.71 15.70
C HIS A 320 26.45 11.88 14.72
N LEU A 321 25.65 12.94 14.86
CA LEU A 321 25.80 14.16 14.07
C LEU A 321 27.03 14.98 14.49
N GLU A 322 27.36 15.01 15.78
CA GLU A 322 28.57 15.68 16.28
C GLU A 322 29.87 14.93 15.91
N GLU A 323 29.88 13.59 15.96
CA GLU A 323 31.02 12.79 15.51
C GLU A 323 31.35 13.03 14.02
N ARG A 324 30.33 13.21 13.16
CA ARG A 324 30.53 13.57 11.74
C ARG A 324 30.98 15.02 11.53
N ARG A 325 30.59 15.95 12.40
CA ARG A 325 31.11 17.34 12.38
C ARG A 325 32.58 17.42 12.83
N MET A 326 33.00 16.57 13.76
CA MET A 326 34.41 16.48 14.17
C MET A 326 35.26 15.79 13.11
N SER A 327 34.74 14.75 12.45
CA SER A 327 35.47 14.04 11.38
C SER A 327 35.63 14.87 10.10
N SER A 328 34.71 15.80 9.80
CA SER A 328 34.80 16.68 8.61
C SER A 328 35.72 17.91 8.82
N ARG A 329 36.04 18.27 10.07
CA ARG A 329 37.02 19.33 10.39
C ARG A 329 38.48 18.86 10.38
N GLY A 330 38.74 17.57 10.26
CA GLY A 330 40.10 16.99 10.30
C GLY A 330 40.89 17.00 8.99
N SER A 331 40.30 17.44 7.86
CA SER A 331 40.91 17.27 6.53
C SER A 331 41.11 18.57 5.74
N VAL A 332 41.65 19.60 6.38
CA VAL A 332 42.26 20.74 5.67
C VAL A 332 43.63 21.02 6.28
N GLY A 333 44.66 20.40 5.70
CA GLY A 333 46.03 20.60 6.15
C GLY A 333 47.05 19.80 5.35
N GLY A 334 47.49 20.33 4.21
CA GLY A 334 48.92 20.28 3.88
C GLY A 334 49.35 20.01 2.44
N LYS A 335 50.18 20.96 1.95
CA LYS A 335 51.27 20.87 0.95
C LYS A 335 50.83 21.00 -0.53
N GLY A 336 51.24 22.01 -1.30
CA GLY A 336 52.37 22.94 -1.15
C GLY A 336 53.68 22.26 -1.51
N GLY A 337 54.05 22.35 -2.79
CA GLY A 337 55.26 21.81 -3.42
C GLY A 337 55.19 21.97 -4.91
#